data_AF-A0A923J359-F1
#
_entry.id   AF-A0A923J359-F1
#
_cell.length_a   1.000
_cell.length_b   1.000
_cell.length_c   1.000
_cell.angle_alpha   90.00
_cell.angle_beta   90.00
_cell.angle_gamma   90.00
#
_symmetry.space_group_name_H-M   'P 1'
#
loop_
_entity.id
_entity.type
_entity.pdbx_description
1 polymer ?
#
loop_
_entity_poly.entity_id
_entity_poly.type
_entity_poly.pdbx_seq_one_letter_code
_entity_poly.pdbx_strand_id
1 'polypeptide(L)'
;MVKFKCIIASFFLFFILALPINVNAAIRDNQIVGLYKNWTVQFNDEVGFDELTKNAIYVQDSKGKKVNVTLELGKDTRSVIVNAPIGGYTTGEKYTLFVKENAHSKKGKKIPRSRQMTFNIKSDGELKILNIEDISFTAELGGDYSFNDSIEAYMSDGTKQSVHIKWERSSKIDTSREGYITYYGTVDGYDKKVKATVFVVRSGSKEQTREEIQKKIDEIIRKYPVYKYDEYNYKMERNILQDELLKLQRQYDSLKNDTSAEALLKRYDLNKQIGEKKDAIEYLDVSWEAKRLIIQYEDMLKQL
;
A
#
# COMPACT_ATOMS: atom_id res chain seq x y z
N MET A 1 -34.45 38.50 -70.17
CA MET A 1 -34.13 39.65 -69.28
C MET A 1 -33.42 39.09 -68.05
N VAL A 2 -32.15 39.47 -67.89
CA VAL A 2 -31.31 39.47 -66.67
C VAL A 2 -31.06 38.16 -65.90
N LYS A 3 -29.77 37.83 -65.80
CA LYS A 3 -29.08 36.84 -64.95
C LYS A 3 -29.18 37.23 -63.46
N PHE A 4 -29.10 36.27 -62.52
CA PHE A 4 -28.05 36.25 -61.48
C PHE A 4 -28.06 34.93 -60.69
N LYS A 5 -26.89 34.28 -60.65
CA LYS A 5 -26.54 33.19 -59.72
C LYS A 5 -26.16 33.80 -58.37
N CYS A 6 -26.50 33.15 -57.26
CA CYS A 6 -25.67 33.19 -56.05
C CYS A 6 -25.76 31.84 -55.32
N ILE A 7 -24.66 31.10 -55.41
CA ILE A 7 -24.29 29.97 -54.55
C ILE A 7 -23.56 30.59 -53.37
N ILE A 8 -23.96 30.30 -52.12
CA ILE A 8 -23.02 30.23 -50.99
C ILE A 8 -23.41 29.04 -50.11
N ALA A 9 -22.53 28.04 -50.10
CA ALA A 9 -22.45 26.98 -49.11
C ALA A 9 -21.86 27.54 -47.79
N SER A 10 -22.34 27.03 -46.66
CA SER A 10 -21.65 27.12 -45.36
C SER A 10 -22.23 26.01 -44.48
N PHE A 11 -21.75 24.77 -44.54
CA PHE A 11 -20.44 24.31 -44.06
C PHE A 11 -20.14 24.80 -42.63
N PHE A 12 -20.97 24.40 -41.66
CA PHE A 12 -20.46 24.17 -40.31
C PHE A 12 -20.16 22.68 -40.14
N LEU A 13 -19.01 22.34 -40.70
CA LEU A 13 -18.21 21.18 -40.41
C LEU A 13 -18.18 20.98 -38.90
N PHE A 14 -18.78 19.90 -38.40
CA PHE A 14 -18.48 19.37 -37.07
C PHE A 14 -17.03 18.85 -37.12
N PHE A 15 -16.08 19.78 -37.12
CA PHE A 15 -14.67 19.49 -36.91
C PHE A 15 -14.48 19.31 -35.41
N ILE A 16 -15.06 18.22 -34.87
CA ILE A 16 -14.42 17.58 -33.74
C ILE A 16 -13.14 17.01 -34.35
N LEU A 17 -12.06 17.78 -34.23
CA LEU A 17 -10.72 17.24 -34.13
C LEU A 17 -10.81 16.14 -33.07
N ALA A 18 -11.08 14.93 -33.52
CA ALA A 18 -10.50 13.76 -32.89
C ALA A 18 -9.00 13.98 -33.07
N LEU A 19 -8.42 14.77 -32.17
CA LEU A 19 -7.01 14.63 -31.85
C LEU A 19 -6.83 13.13 -31.72
N PRO A 20 -5.92 12.49 -32.50
CA PRO A 20 -5.57 11.12 -32.19
C PRO A 20 -5.17 11.19 -30.72
N ILE A 21 -5.97 10.57 -29.85
CA ILE A 21 -5.54 10.30 -28.49
C ILE A 21 -4.43 9.29 -28.74
N ASN A 22 -3.23 9.81 -28.99
CA ASN A 22 -2.03 9.05 -28.90
C ASN A 22 -1.93 8.77 -27.40
N VAL A 23 -2.70 7.79 -26.93
CA VAL A 23 -2.34 7.00 -25.77
C VAL A 23 -1.11 6.26 -26.21
N ASN A 24 0.02 6.96 -26.22
CA ASN A 24 1.30 6.30 -26.22
C ASN A 24 1.39 5.69 -24.83
N ALA A 25 0.86 4.48 -24.67
CA ALA A 25 1.21 3.64 -23.54
C ALA A 25 2.70 3.35 -23.72
N ALA A 26 3.54 4.26 -23.22
CA ALA A 26 4.94 3.98 -23.02
C ALA A 26 4.98 2.77 -22.11
N ILE A 27 5.39 1.62 -22.66
CA ILE A 27 5.75 0.46 -21.86
C ILE A 27 6.83 0.97 -20.92
N ARG A 28 6.53 1.03 -19.61
CA ARG A 28 7.54 1.35 -18.59
C ARG A 28 8.44 0.14 -18.44
N ASP A 29 9.36 0.02 -19.39
CA ASP A 29 10.32 -1.06 -19.44
C ASP A 29 11.38 -0.89 -18.34
N ASN A 30 11.93 -2.01 -17.88
CA ASN A 30 13.00 -2.10 -16.89
C ASN A 30 12.66 -1.50 -15.50
N GLN A 31 11.39 -1.57 -15.09
CA GLN A 31 10.95 -1.12 -13.76
C GLN A 31 11.42 -2.05 -12.63
N ILE A 32 11.60 -1.51 -11.42
CA ILE A 32 11.90 -2.27 -10.20
C ILE A 32 10.60 -2.48 -9.43
N VAL A 33 10.28 -3.73 -9.10
CA VAL A 33 9.01 -4.13 -8.47
C VAL A 33 9.21 -5.13 -7.32
N GLY A 34 8.16 -5.37 -6.53
CA GLY A 34 8.16 -6.36 -5.44
C GLY A 34 7.92 -7.80 -5.93
N LEU A 35 8.15 -8.76 -5.03
CA LEU A 35 8.14 -10.22 -5.28
C LEU A 35 6.81 -10.75 -5.84
N TYR A 36 5.69 -10.13 -5.48
CA TYR A 36 4.34 -10.57 -5.82
C TYR A 36 3.66 -9.65 -6.84
N LYS A 37 4.45 -8.95 -7.67
CA LYS A 37 3.92 -8.03 -8.66
C LYS A 37 3.14 -8.79 -9.75
N ASN A 38 1.83 -8.57 -9.81
CA ASN A 38 1.00 -8.99 -10.92
C ASN A 38 1.08 -7.99 -12.09
N TRP A 39 0.98 -8.50 -13.31
CA TRP A 39 0.96 -7.73 -14.55
C TRP A 39 -0.39 -7.76 -15.23
N THR A 40 -0.73 -6.70 -15.94
CA THR A 40 -1.94 -6.63 -16.77
C THR A 40 -1.54 -6.40 -18.21
N VAL A 41 -1.91 -7.33 -19.08
CA VAL A 41 -1.74 -7.22 -20.53
C VAL A 41 -3.06 -6.74 -21.12
N GLN A 42 -3.10 -5.47 -21.53
CA GLN A 42 -4.28 -4.86 -22.15
C GLN A 42 -4.31 -5.12 -23.66
N PHE A 43 -5.44 -5.61 -24.16
CA PHE A 43 -5.76 -5.76 -25.58
C PHE A 43 -6.72 -4.66 -26.03
N ASN A 44 -6.70 -4.36 -27.33
CA ASN A 44 -7.59 -3.38 -27.94
C ASN A 44 -8.94 -3.97 -28.39
N ASP A 45 -9.11 -5.29 -28.29
CA ASP A 45 -10.35 -6.02 -28.58
C ASP A 45 -10.52 -7.14 -27.54
N GLU A 46 -11.69 -7.77 -27.47
CA GLU A 46 -11.94 -8.88 -26.53
C GLU A 46 -10.94 -10.02 -26.76
N VAL A 47 -10.37 -10.54 -25.68
CA VAL A 47 -9.30 -11.55 -25.73
C VAL A 47 -9.88 -12.93 -26.05
N GLY A 48 -9.27 -13.65 -26.99
CA GLY A 48 -9.51 -15.08 -27.18
C GLY A 48 -8.70 -15.87 -26.16
N PHE A 49 -9.24 -16.08 -24.96
CA PHE A 49 -8.49 -16.65 -23.82
C PHE A 49 -8.41 -18.18 -23.82
N ASP A 50 -7.95 -18.76 -24.92
CA ASP A 50 -7.71 -20.20 -25.09
C ASP A 50 -6.23 -20.58 -24.90
N GLU A 51 -5.89 -21.85 -25.14
CA GLU A 51 -4.52 -22.38 -25.04
C GLU A 51 -3.52 -21.66 -25.95
N LEU A 52 -3.93 -21.17 -27.13
CA LEU A 52 -3.02 -20.47 -28.04
C LEU A 52 -2.58 -19.14 -27.42
N THR A 53 -3.54 -18.38 -26.88
CA THR A 53 -3.24 -17.11 -26.21
C THR A 53 -2.51 -17.32 -24.88
N LYS A 54 -2.89 -18.33 -24.09
CA LYS A 54 -2.18 -18.65 -22.83
C LYS A 54 -0.72 -19.03 -23.08
N ASN A 55 -0.44 -19.88 -24.07
CA ASN A 55 0.93 -20.27 -24.41
C ASN A 55 1.76 -19.13 -25.02
N ALA A 56 1.10 -18.11 -25.57
CA ALA A 56 1.75 -16.92 -26.11
C ALA A 56 2.14 -15.89 -25.04
N ILE A 57 1.60 -15.98 -23.82
CA ILE A 57 1.88 -15.06 -22.70
C ILE A 57 2.66 -15.81 -21.62
N TYR A 58 3.90 -15.44 -21.38
CA TYR A 58 4.74 -16.10 -20.38
C TYR A 58 5.85 -15.20 -19.85
N VAL A 59 6.43 -15.57 -18.71
CA VAL A 59 7.58 -14.89 -18.10
C VAL A 59 8.81 -15.79 -18.15
N GLN A 60 9.97 -15.23 -18.46
CA GLN A 60 11.26 -15.91 -18.33
C GLN A 60 12.17 -15.16 -17.35
N ASP A 61 13.02 -15.91 -16.65
CA ASP A 61 14.14 -15.35 -15.89
C ASP A 61 15.31 -14.91 -16.79
N SER A 62 16.36 -14.36 -16.19
CA SER A 62 17.57 -13.91 -16.89
C SER A 62 18.31 -15.03 -17.63
N LYS A 63 18.07 -16.30 -17.27
CA LYS A 63 18.64 -17.49 -17.90
C LYS A 63 17.75 -18.03 -19.03
N GLY A 64 16.62 -17.39 -19.31
CA GLY A 64 15.65 -17.81 -20.32
C GLY A 64 14.74 -18.96 -19.87
N LYS A 65 14.79 -19.37 -18.60
CA LYS A 65 13.90 -20.41 -18.07
C LYS A 65 12.52 -19.81 -17.83
N LYS A 66 11.48 -20.52 -18.28
CA LYS A 66 10.09 -20.12 -18.04
C LYS A 66 9.75 -20.23 -16.55
N VAL A 67 9.10 -19.19 -16.04
CA VAL A 67 8.61 -19.10 -14.67
C VAL A 67 7.15 -19.53 -14.62
N ASN A 68 6.76 -20.28 -13.59
CA ASN A 68 5.39 -20.78 -13.44
C ASN A 68 4.44 -19.68 -12.93
N VAL A 69 3.96 -18.83 -13.84
CA VAL A 69 2.94 -17.81 -13.59
C VAL A 69 1.55 -18.35 -13.91
N THR A 70 0.51 -17.86 -13.23
CA THR A 70 -0.89 -18.17 -13.58
C THR A 70 -1.52 -17.02 -14.37
N LEU A 71 -2.41 -17.36 -15.31
CA LEU A 71 -3.08 -16.40 -16.16
C LEU A 71 -4.57 -16.38 -15.87
N GLU A 72 -5.14 -15.19 -15.79
CA GLU A 72 -6.58 -14.98 -15.60
C GLU A 72 -7.12 -13.96 -16.61
N LEU A 73 -8.34 -14.17 -17.10
CA LEU A 73 -9.03 -13.19 -17.92
C LEU A 73 -9.58 -12.08 -17.01
N GLY A 74 -9.22 -10.83 -17.32
CA GLY A 74 -9.74 -9.66 -16.62
C GLY A 74 -11.26 -9.52 -16.78
N LYS A 75 -11.90 -8.91 -15.79
CA LYS A 75 -13.36 -8.66 -15.78
C LYS A 75 -13.84 -7.82 -16.97
N ASP A 76 -12.94 -7.01 -17.55
CA ASP A 76 -13.19 -6.20 -18.74
C ASP A 76 -13.21 -7.01 -20.04
N THR A 77 -12.87 -8.31 -20.00
CA THR A 77 -12.69 -9.22 -21.14
C THR A 77 -11.64 -8.79 -22.18
N ARG A 78 -10.95 -7.68 -21.91
CA ARG A 78 -9.94 -7.05 -22.78
C ARG A 78 -8.55 -7.06 -22.15
N SER A 79 -8.41 -7.67 -20.98
CA SER A 79 -7.15 -7.78 -20.27
C SER A 79 -6.85 -9.22 -19.88
N VAL A 80 -5.57 -9.58 -19.88
CA VAL A 80 -5.08 -10.80 -19.22
C VAL A 80 -4.24 -10.39 -18.02
N ILE A 81 -4.59 -10.91 -16.84
CA ILE A 81 -3.83 -10.76 -15.61
C ILE A 81 -2.80 -11.88 -15.56
N VAL A 82 -1.54 -11.52 -15.39
CA VAL A 82 -0.42 -12.45 -15.17
C VAL A 82 -0.08 -12.38 -13.69
N ASN A 83 -0.48 -13.39 -12.94
CA ASN A 83 -0.21 -13.47 -11.52
C ASN A 83 1.21 -13.94 -11.27
N ALA A 84 1.83 -13.39 -10.22
CA ALA A 84 3.14 -13.82 -9.77
C ALA A 84 3.14 -15.33 -9.42
N PRO A 85 4.31 -16.01 -9.51
CA PRO A 85 4.43 -17.41 -9.12
C PRO A 85 4.06 -17.64 -7.65
N ILE A 86 3.63 -18.85 -7.33
CA ILE A 86 3.46 -19.27 -5.93
C ILE A 86 4.83 -19.19 -5.24
N GLY A 87 4.94 -18.37 -4.19
CA GLY A 87 6.21 -18.04 -3.53
C GLY A 87 6.92 -16.78 -4.04
N GLY A 88 6.42 -16.17 -5.13
CA GLY A 88 6.94 -14.93 -5.69
C GLY A 88 8.06 -15.13 -6.71
N TYR A 89 8.52 -14.03 -7.29
CA TYR A 89 9.73 -13.99 -8.10
C TYR A 89 11.00 -14.05 -7.24
N THR A 90 12.14 -14.39 -7.82
CA THR A 90 13.44 -14.41 -7.12
C THR A 90 13.95 -12.99 -6.92
N THR A 91 14.34 -12.67 -5.68
CA THR A 91 14.94 -11.40 -5.27
C THR A 91 16.19 -11.04 -6.10
N GLY A 92 16.32 -9.77 -6.47
CA GLY A 92 17.46 -9.26 -7.27
C GLY A 92 17.53 -9.78 -8.72
N GLU A 93 16.66 -10.71 -9.11
CA GLU A 93 16.64 -11.31 -10.43
C GLU A 93 15.93 -10.40 -11.45
N LYS A 94 16.32 -10.54 -12.72
CA LYS A 94 15.68 -9.86 -13.85
C LYS A 94 14.78 -10.83 -14.59
N TYR A 95 13.58 -10.36 -14.92
CA TYR A 95 12.58 -11.10 -15.66
C TYR A 95 12.13 -10.37 -16.91
N THR A 96 11.63 -11.15 -17.87
CA THR A 96 10.99 -10.62 -19.08
C THR A 96 9.63 -11.25 -19.26
N LEU A 97 8.58 -10.43 -19.31
CA LEU A 97 7.22 -10.82 -19.72
C LEU A 97 7.14 -10.75 -21.24
N PHE A 98 6.68 -11.83 -21.87
CA PHE A 98 6.47 -11.95 -23.31
C PHE A 98 5.00 -12.04 -23.64
N VAL A 99 4.62 -11.40 -24.76
CA VAL A 99 3.34 -11.57 -25.43
C VAL A 99 3.64 -11.82 -26.92
N LYS A 100 3.52 -13.06 -27.37
CA LYS A 100 3.89 -13.50 -28.72
C LYS A 100 2.71 -13.44 -29.70
N GLU A 101 3.02 -13.46 -30.99
CA GLU A 101 2.06 -13.30 -32.12
C GLU A 101 0.88 -14.28 -32.13
N ASN A 102 0.98 -15.42 -31.44
CA ASN A 102 -0.15 -16.35 -31.33
C ASN A 102 -1.26 -15.87 -30.39
N ALA A 103 -1.02 -14.85 -29.55
CA ALA A 103 -2.08 -14.21 -28.79
C ALA A 103 -3.07 -13.54 -29.75
N HIS A 104 -4.36 -13.72 -29.51
CA HIS A 104 -5.40 -13.26 -30.43
C HIS A 104 -6.65 -12.73 -29.72
N SER A 105 -7.45 -11.97 -30.47
CA SER A 105 -8.79 -11.59 -30.04
C SER A 105 -9.78 -12.75 -30.19
N LYS A 106 -10.96 -12.63 -29.58
CA LYS A 106 -12.06 -13.59 -29.70
C LYS A 106 -12.54 -13.80 -31.15
N LYS A 107 -12.25 -12.84 -32.04
CA LYS A 107 -12.51 -12.91 -33.50
C LYS A 107 -11.39 -13.64 -34.26
N GLY A 108 -10.38 -14.16 -33.58
CA GLY A 108 -9.23 -14.84 -34.19
C GLY A 108 -8.15 -13.92 -34.73
N LYS A 109 -8.25 -12.59 -34.54
CA LYS A 109 -7.23 -11.65 -35.02
C LYS A 109 -6.02 -11.70 -34.09
N LYS A 110 -4.90 -12.22 -34.59
CA LYS A 110 -3.61 -12.25 -33.91
C LYS A 110 -3.07 -10.84 -33.64
N ILE A 111 -2.27 -10.69 -32.58
CA ILE A 111 -1.54 -9.45 -32.38
C ILE A 111 -0.57 -9.24 -33.55
N PRO A 112 -0.36 -7.99 -34.02
CA PRO A 112 0.41 -7.74 -35.23
C PRO A 112 1.92 -7.91 -35.04
N ARG A 113 2.41 -7.81 -33.80
CA ARG A 113 3.83 -7.92 -33.45
C ARG A 113 3.96 -8.44 -32.03
N SER A 114 4.94 -9.31 -31.82
CA SER A 114 5.34 -9.73 -30.48
C SER A 114 5.78 -8.52 -29.64
N ARG A 115 5.45 -8.54 -28.35
CA ARG A 115 5.85 -7.54 -27.36
C ARG A 115 6.55 -8.21 -26.19
N GLN A 116 7.43 -7.46 -25.55
CA GLN A 116 8.08 -7.87 -24.32
C GLN A 116 8.28 -6.67 -23.40
N MET A 117 8.40 -6.95 -22.11
CA MET A 117 8.72 -5.97 -21.08
C MET A 117 9.63 -6.63 -20.05
N THR A 118 10.71 -5.95 -19.71
CA THR A 118 11.63 -6.34 -18.66
C THR A 118 11.25 -5.70 -17.33
N PHE A 119 11.46 -6.42 -16.24
CA PHE A 119 11.33 -5.91 -14.89
C PHE A 119 12.37 -6.55 -13.97
N ASN A 120 12.74 -5.84 -12.92
CA ASN A 120 13.70 -6.29 -11.93
C ASN A 120 12.98 -6.46 -10.60
N ILE A 121 13.32 -7.50 -9.86
CA ILE A 121 12.85 -7.67 -8.50
C ILE A 121 13.82 -6.92 -7.59
N LYS A 122 13.27 -6.16 -6.62
CA LYS A 122 14.09 -5.52 -5.57
C LYS A 122 15.12 -6.52 -5.02
N SER A 123 16.36 -6.09 -4.86
CA SER A 123 17.39 -6.91 -4.21
C SER A 123 17.21 -6.89 -2.70
N ASP A 124 17.54 -8.02 -2.08
CA ASP A 124 17.76 -8.27 -0.67
C ASP A 124 18.71 -7.26 -0.02
N GLY A 125 19.71 -6.75 -0.75
CA GLY A 125 20.57 -5.67 -0.28
C GLY A 125 19.86 -4.32 -0.03
N GLU A 126 18.64 -4.15 -0.55
CA GLU A 126 17.79 -2.99 -0.30
C GLU A 126 16.63 -3.30 0.66
N LEU A 127 16.47 -4.55 1.10
CA LEU A 127 15.42 -4.93 2.05
C LEU A 127 15.76 -4.36 3.42
N LYS A 128 15.02 -3.31 3.79
CA LYS A 128 15.11 -2.70 5.11
C LYS A 128 14.02 -3.26 5.99
N ILE A 129 14.36 -3.51 7.25
CA ILE A 129 13.38 -3.69 8.30
C ILE A 129 12.68 -2.34 8.48
N LEU A 130 11.37 -2.29 8.21
CA LEU A 130 10.57 -1.08 8.42
C LEU A 130 10.15 -0.99 9.88
N ASN A 131 9.70 -2.11 10.44
CA ASN A 131 9.12 -2.16 11.76
C ASN A 131 9.29 -3.54 12.39
N ILE A 132 9.49 -3.55 13.70
CA ILE A 132 9.35 -4.73 14.54
C ILE A 132 8.34 -4.33 15.61
N GLU A 133 7.32 -5.16 15.81
CA GLU A 133 6.30 -4.87 16.82
C GLU A 133 6.90 -4.92 18.23
N ASP A 134 6.40 -4.04 19.10
CA ASP A 134 6.70 -4.11 20.52
C ASP A 134 6.13 -5.41 21.08
N ILE A 135 6.93 -6.11 21.88
CA ILE A 135 6.48 -7.34 22.53
C ILE A 135 5.82 -6.94 23.84
N SER A 136 4.72 -7.59 24.17
CA SER A 136 4.25 -7.61 25.54
C SER A 136 3.76 -9.01 25.89
N PHE A 137 3.83 -9.39 27.18
CA PHE A 137 3.10 -10.53 27.72
C PHE A 137 2.96 -10.45 29.24
N THR A 138 2.03 -11.22 29.80
CA THR A 138 1.86 -11.35 31.25
C THR A 138 2.59 -12.59 31.73
N ALA A 139 3.35 -12.44 32.81
CA ALA A 139 3.99 -13.53 33.51
C ALA A 139 3.37 -13.72 34.89
N GLU A 140 3.31 -14.95 35.37
CA GLU A 140 2.93 -15.22 36.75
C GLU A 140 4.10 -14.97 37.69
N LEU A 141 3.81 -14.39 38.86
CA LEU A 141 4.79 -14.15 39.91
C LEU A 141 5.52 -15.46 40.27
N GLY A 142 6.84 -15.45 40.16
CA GLY A 142 7.70 -16.61 40.40
C GLY A 142 7.74 -17.65 39.27
N GLY A 143 7.05 -17.44 38.14
CA GLY A 143 7.10 -18.34 37.00
C GLY A 143 8.42 -18.25 36.20
N ASP A 144 8.79 -19.32 35.50
CA ASP A 144 10.03 -19.37 34.72
C ASP A 144 9.76 -19.08 33.24
N TYR A 145 10.23 -17.93 32.76
CA TYR A 145 10.00 -17.47 31.39
C TYR A 145 11.31 -17.00 30.74
N SER A 146 11.39 -17.22 29.43
CA SER A 146 12.49 -16.71 28.60
C SER A 146 11.97 -16.14 27.28
N PHE A 147 12.61 -15.08 26.80
CA PHE A 147 12.39 -14.57 25.46
C PHE A 147 12.95 -15.52 24.40
N ASN A 148 12.30 -15.55 23.24
CA ASN A 148 12.83 -16.17 22.04
C ASN A 148 14.04 -15.40 21.50
N ASP A 149 14.88 -16.09 20.73
CA ASP A 149 16.05 -15.53 20.04
C ASP A 149 15.72 -15.02 18.63
N SER A 150 14.45 -15.06 18.23
CA SER A 150 13.95 -14.58 16.95
C SER A 150 12.59 -13.90 17.10
N ILE A 151 12.32 -12.92 16.24
CA ILE A 151 11.08 -12.16 16.19
C ILE A 151 10.65 -11.92 14.74
N GLU A 152 9.36 -11.67 14.52
CA GLU A 152 8.82 -11.26 13.23
C GLU A 152 9.06 -9.76 12.98
N ALA A 153 9.58 -9.45 11.80
CA ALA A 153 9.83 -8.10 11.31
C ALA A 153 9.04 -7.82 10.03
N TYR A 154 8.56 -6.59 9.89
CA TYR A 154 7.91 -6.09 8.69
C TYR A 154 8.93 -5.47 7.75
N MET A 155 9.01 -6.01 6.54
CA MET A 155 10.02 -5.67 5.56
C MET A 155 9.52 -4.60 4.58
N SER A 156 10.47 -3.89 3.95
CA SER A 156 10.19 -2.81 2.99
C SER A 156 9.45 -3.22 1.71
N ASP A 157 9.28 -4.51 1.47
CA ASP A 157 8.51 -5.09 0.36
C ASP A 157 7.08 -5.50 0.76
N GLY A 158 6.70 -5.27 2.02
CA GLY A 158 5.39 -5.62 2.58
C GLY A 158 5.30 -7.03 3.15
N THR A 159 6.40 -7.80 3.12
CA THR A 159 6.44 -9.15 3.72
C THR A 159 6.78 -9.13 5.20
N LYS A 160 6.54 -10.27 5.87
CA LYS A 160 6.98 -10.56 7.24
C LYS A 160 8.15 -11.53 7.19
N GLN A 161 9.19 -11.28 7.99
CA GLN A 161 10.39 -12.12 8.06
C GLN A 161 10.79 -12.39 9.51
N SER A 162 11.20 -13.62 9.81
CA SER A 162 11.82 -13.95 11.10
C SER A 162 13.27 -13.47 11.12
N VAL A 163 13.61 -12.65 12.12
CA VAL A 163 14.94 -12.05 12.30
C VAL A 163 15.48 -12.37 13.70
N HIS A 164 16.79 -12.54 13.80
CA HIS A 164 17.45 -12.84 15.07
C HIS A 164 17.52 -11.60 15.96
N ILE A 165 17.17 -11.75 17.24
CA ILE A 165 17.19 -10.68 18.25
C ILE A 165 18.20 -10.99 19.35
N LYS A 166 18.98 -9.98 19.74
CA LYS A 166 19.90 -10.03 20.88
C LYS A 166 19.36 -9.19 22.03
N TRP A 167 19.02 -9.83 23.15
CA TRP A 167 18.54 -9.16 24.36
C TRP A 167 19.70 -8.55 25.15
N GLU A 168 19.55 -7.30 25.60
CA GLU A 168 20.65 -6.54 26.20
C GLU A 168 21.12 -7.08 27.56
N ARG A 169 20.20 -7.60 28.38
CA ARG A 169 20.49 -8.06 29.75
C ARG A 169 20.54 -9.57 29.85
N SER A 170 19.44 -10.22 29.48
CA SER A 170 19.22 -11.66 29.61
C SER A 170 17.99 -12.03 28.80
N SER A 171 17.96 -13.24 28.24
CA SER A 171 16.73 -13.83 27.70
C SER A 171 15.81 -14.31 28.82
N LYS A 172 16.33 -14.63 30.01
CA LYS A 172 15.54 -14.98 31.20
C LYS A 172 14.85 -13.74 31.77
N ILE A 173 13.55 -13.86 31.99
CA ILE A 173 12.68 -12.81 32.52
C ILE A 173 12.64 -12.89 34.06
N ASP A 174 12.90 -11.77 34.73
CA ASP A 174 12.73 -11.60 36.16
C ASP A 174 11.23 -11.53 36.51
N THR A 175 10.72 -12.55 37.18
CA THR A 175 9.35 -12.64 37.70
C THR A 175 9.31 -12.61 39.23
N SER A 176 10.38 -12.17 39.89
CA SER A 176 10.46 -12.17 41.36
C SER A 176 9.60 -11.10 42.03
N ARG A 177 9.16 -10.09 41.27
CA ARG A 177 8.40 -8.93 41.76
C ARG A 177 7.28 -8.59 40.79
N GLU A 178 6.16 -8.15 41.34
CA GLU A 178 5.01 -7.69 40.55
C GLU A 178 5.28 -6.35 39.86
N GLY A 179 4.54 -6.11 38.78
CA GLY A 179 4.55 -4.86 38.05
C GLY A 179 5.13 -4.95 36.65
N TYR A 180 5.38 -3.79 36.06
CA TYR A 180 5.87 -3.66 34.69
C TYR A 180 7.39 -3.70 34.66
N ILE A 181 7.93 -4.61 33.86
CA ILE A 181 9.36 -4.74 33.62
C ILE A 181 9.60 -4.60 32.12
N THR A 182 10.47 -3.66 31.75
CA THR A 182 10.82 -3.41 30.35
C THR A 182 12.19 -3.99 30.02
N TYR A 183 12.25 -4.71 28.91
CA TYR A 183 13.45 -5.25 28.30
C TYR A 183 13.66 -4.62 26.93
N TYR A 184 14.93 -4.58 26.51
CA TYR A 184 15.32 -4.09 25.20
C TYR A 184 16.18 -5.11 24.48
N GLY A 185 16.00 -5.19 23.17
CA GLY A 185 16.81 -6.01 22.29
C GLY A 185 17.20 -5.26 21.02
N THR A 186 18.25 -5.75 20.36
CA THR A 186 18.76 -5.23 19.10
C THR A 186 18.65 -6.26 17.99
N VAL A 187 18.33 -5.82 16.78
CA VAL A 187 18.25 -6.64 15.58
C VAL A 187 19.19 -6.04 14.53
N ASP A 188 19.97 -6.89 13.85
CA ASP A 188 20.89 -6.42 12.81
C ASP A 188 20.12 -5.80 11.63
N GLY A 189 20.60 -4.68 11.11
CA GLY A 189 19.90 -3.91 10.07
C GLY A 189 18.65 -3.14 10.54
N TYR A 190 18.36 -3.10 11.85
CA TYR A 190 17.30 -2.26 12.44
C TYR A 190 17.92 -1.19 13.35
N ASP A 191 17.59 0.07 13.09
CA ASP A 191 18.18 1.24 13.75
C ASP A 191 17.60 1.53 15.14
N LYS A 192 16.44 0.96 15.45
CA LYS A 192 15.75 1.12 16.74
C LYS A 192 15.95 -0.11 17.62
N LYS A 193 15.73 0.09 18.93
CA LYS A 193 15.64 -1.02 19.88
C LYS A 193 14.24 -1.61 19.85
N VAL A 194 14.16 -2.94 19.90
CA VAL A 194 12.90 -3.66 20.15
C VAL A 194 12.59 -3.55 21.63
N LYS A 195 11.38 -3.11 21.97
CA LYS A 195 10.92 -2.99 23.36
C LYS A 195 10.04 -4.19 23.70
N ALA A 196 10.33 -4.84 24.81
CA ALA A 196 9.47 -5.87 25.38
C ALA A 196 8.98 -5.44 26.78
N THR A 197 7.68 -5.51 27.02
CA THR A 197 7.07 -5.17 28.30
C THR A 197 6.45 -6.41 28.93
N VAL A 198 6.98 -6.83 30.07
CA VAL A 198 6.46 -7.95 30.85
C VAL A 198 5.65 -7.41 32.01
N PHE A 199 4.42 -7.87 32.15
CA PHE A 199 3.59 -7.56 33.31
C PHE A 199 3.54 -8.76 34.26
N VAL A 200 4.18 -8.65 35.41
CA VAL A 200 4.24 -9.74 36.40
C VAL A 200 3.10 -9.58 37.41
N VAL A 201 2.26 -10.61 37.53
CA VAL A 201 1.04 -10.59 38.35
C VAL A 201 0.85 -11.86 39.16
N ARG A 202 0.07 -11.77 40.25
CA ARG A 202 -0.42 -12.96 40.96
C ARG A 202 -1.60 -13.57 40.21
N SER A 203 -1.76 -14.89 40.32
CA SER A 203 -2.83 -15.64 39.65
C SER A 203 -4.27 -15.17 39.97
N GLY A 204 -4.48 -14.37 41.04
CA GLY A 204 -5.77 -13.75 41.37
C GLY A 204 -5.96 -12.30 40.92
N SER A 205 -4.91 -11.60 40.46
CA SER A 205 -5.00 -10.20 40.00
C SER A 205 -5.20 -10.08 38.48
N LYS A 206 -5.12 -11.20 37.73
CA LYS A 206 -5.34 -11.23 36.28
C LYS A 206 -6.74 -10.74 35.89
N GLU A 207 -7.77 -11.23 36.57
CA GLU A 207 -9.16 -10.86 36.27
C GLU A 207 -9.43 -9.38 36.55
N GLN A 208 -8.98 -8.89 37.70
CA GLN A 208 -9.05 -7.47 38.04
C GLN A 208 -8.30 -6.59 37.02
N THR A 209 -7.14 -7.04 36.53
CA THR A 209 -6.37 -6.31 35.51
C THR A 209 -7.12 -6.31 34.16
N ARG A 210 -7.75 -7.43 33.77
CA ARG A 210 -8.53 -7.52 32.54
C ARG A 210 -9.71 -6.53 32.56
N GLU A 211 -10.43 -6.44 33.68
CA GLU A 211 -11.51 -5.46 33.85
C GLU A 211 -11.00 -4.01 33.77
N GLU A 212 -9.88 -3.70 34.43
CA GLU A 212 -9.28 -2.37 34.40
C GLU A 212 -8.80 -1.95 33.00
N ILE A 213 -8.23 -2.88 32.23
CA ILE A 213 -7.81 -2.61 30.85
C ILE A 213 -9.01 -2.45 29.92
N GLN A 214 -10.03 -3.31 30.05
CA GLN A 214 -11.25 -3.18 29.25
C GLN A 214 -11.92 -1.83 29.48
N LYS A 215 -11.97 -1.36 30.73
CA LYS A 215 -12.49 -0.02 31.06
C LYS A 215 -11.73 1.10 30.34
N LYS A 216 -10.40 1.00 30.22
CA LYS A 216 -9.60 1.99 29.48
C LYS A 216 -9.90 1.98 27.98
N ILE A 217 -10.11 0.81 27.38
CA ILE A 217 -10.53 0.68 25.98
C ILE A 217 -11.88 1.37 25.79
N ASP A 218 -12.86 1.06 26.65
CA ASP A 218 -14.20 1.64 26.58
C ASP A 218 -14.18 3.16 26.76
N GLU A 219 -13.33 3.68 27.65
CA GLU A 219 -13.13 5.12 27.84
C GLU A 219 -12.57 5.81 26.59
N ILE A 220 -11.64 5.17 25.86
CA ILE A 220 -11.08 5.69 24.61
C ILE A 220 -12.14 5.70 23.51
N ILE A 221 -12.86 4.58 23.33
CA ILE A 221 -13.93 4.46 22.33
C ILE A 221 -15.02 5.51 22.57
N ARG A 222 -15.35 5.80 23.84
CA ARG A 222 -16.33 6.82 24.19
C ARG A 222 -15.86 8.24 23.88
N LYS A 223 -14.56 8.53 24.06
CA LYS A 223 -14.03 9.90 24.03
C LYS A 223 -13.55 10.32 22.65
N TYR A 224 -13.14 9.38 21.81
CA TYR A 224 -12.50 9.67 20.53
C TYR A 224 -13.13 8.86 19.40
N PRO A 225 -13.24 9.43 18.18
CA PRO A 225 -13.52 8.62 17.00
C PRO A 225 -12.42 7.57 16.85
N VAL A 226 -12.75 6.36 16.41
CA VAL A 226 -11.77 5.29 16.22
C VAL A 226 -11.65 4.98 14.74
N TYR A 227 -10.44 5.11 14.20
CA TYR A 227 -10.19 4.82 12.80
C TYR A 227 -10.42 3.33 12.50
N LYS A 228 -11.09 3.05 11.39
CA LYS A 228 -11.62 1.72 11.07
C LYS A 228 -10.60 0.80 10.39
N TYR A 229 -9.60 1.35 9.72
CA TYR A 229 -8.67 0.62 8.87
C TYR A 229 -7.26 0.53 9.48
N ASP A 230 -6.37 -0.19 8.82
CA ASP A 230 -4.99 -0.37 9.25
C ASP A 230 -4.11 0.89 9.03
N GLU A 231 -2.87 0.83 9.51
CA GLU A 231 -1.90 1.91 9.39
C GLU A 231 -1.58 2.29 7.94
N TYR A 232 -1.63 1.31 7.01
CA TYR A 232 -1.37 1.56 5.60
C TYR A 232 -2.47 2.44 4.99
N ASN A 233 -3.73 2.11 5.25
CA ASN A 233 -4.87 2.91 4.79
C ASN A 233 -4.87 4.31 5.41
N TYR A 234 -4.56 4.42 6.71
CA TYR A 234 -4.38 5.71 7.38
C TYR A 234 -3.33 6.58 6.68
N LYS A 235 -2.12 6.03 6.44
CA LYS A 235 -1.03 6.76 5.77
C LYS A 235 -1.42 7.17 4.35
N MET A 236 -2.09 6.29 3.61
CA MET A 236 -2.54 6.57 2.25
C MET A 236 -3.58 7.70 2.21
N GLU A 237 -4.63 7.62 3.04
CA GLU A 237 -5.68 8.63 3.10
C GLU A 237 -5.13 9.99 3.56
N ARG A 238 -4.24 9.97 4.56
CA ARG A 238 -3.57 11.17 5.05
C ARG A 238 -2.72 11.83 3.96
N ASN A 239 -1.95 11.06 3.19
CA ASN A 239 -1.16 11.59 2.08
C ASN A 239 -2.05 12.22 0.99
N ILE A 240 -3.19 11.60 0.66
CA ILE A 240 -4.16 12.15 -0.29
C ILE A 240 -4.68 13.51 0.20
N LEU A 241 -5.11 13.59 1.46
CA LEU A 241 -5.62 14.83 2.05
C LEU A 241 -4.54 15.93 2.09
N GLN A 242 -3.29 15.57 2.39
CA GLN A 242 -2.17 16.52 2.38
C GLN A 242 -1.86 17.04 0.97
N ASP A 243 -1.87 16.18 -0.04
CA ASP A 243 -1.68 16.58 -1.43
C ASP A 243 -2.79 17.51 -1.93
N GLU A 244 -4.03 17.25 -1.55
CA GLU A 244 -5.18 18.11 -1.86
C GLU A 244 -5.07 19.47 -1.15
N LEU A 245 -4.73 19.48 0.14
CA LEU A 245 -4.49 20.69 0.92
C LEU A 245 -3.39 21.56 0.28
N LEU A 246 -2.28 20.93 -0.15
CA LEU A 246 -1.18 21.63 -0.81
C LEU A 246 -1.60 22.26 -2.15
N LYS A 247 -2.42 21.55 -2.94
CA LYS A 247 -2.97 22.10 -4.19
C LYS A 247 -3.84 23.32 -3.95
N LEU A 248 -4.73 23.27 -2.96
CA LEU A 248 -5.61 24.38 -2.59
C LEU A 248 -4.80 25.59 -2.10
N GLN A 249 -3.78 25.36 -1.26
CA GLN A 249 -2.88 26.41 -0.78
C GLN A 249 -2.15 27.12 -1.94
N ARG A 250 -1.62 26.36 -2.91
CA ARG A 250 -0.98 26.95 -4.10
C ARG A 250 -1.94 27.82 -4.92
N GLN A 251 -3.19 27.37 -5.08
CA GLN A 251 -4.21 28.16 -5.77
C GLN A 251 -4.51 29.45 -5.01
N TYR A 252 -4.64 29.37 -3.68
CA TYR A 252 -4.85 30.54 -2.82
C TYR A 252 -3.68 31.54 -2.95
N ASP A 253 -2.44 31.05 -2.84
CA ASP A 253 -1.22 31.85 -2.90
C ASP A 253 -1.05 32.55 -4.25
N SER A 254 -1.41 31.89 -5.36
CA SER A 254 -1.37 32.50 -6.70
C SER A 254 -2.27 33.73 -6.85
N LEU A 255 -3.31 33.86 -6.01
CA LEU A 255 -4.27 34.95 -6.03
C LEU A 255 -3.98 36.02 -4.96
N LYS A 256 -2.93 35.85 -4.15
CA LYS A 256 -2.70 36.65 -2.94
C LYS A 256 -2.54 38.15 -3.23
N ASN A 257 -1.92 38.49 -4.34
CA ASN A 257 -1.65 39.88 -4.75
C ASN A 257 -2.72 40.47 -5.69
N ASP A 258 -3.71 39.68 -6.09
CA ASP A 258 -4.79 40.13 -6.99
C ASP A 258 -5.93 40.73 -6.16
N THR A 259 -6.17 42.04 -6.35
CA THR A 259 -7.18 42.81 -5.61
C THR A 259 -8.54 42.88 -6.31
N SER A 260 -8.73 42.17 -7.42
CA SER A 260 -10.02 42.10 -8.10
C SER A 260 -11.09 41.46 -7.22
N ALA A 261 -12.36 41.86 -7.42
CA ALA A 261 -13.49 41.28 -6.69
C ALA A 261 -13.63 39.76 -6.93
N GLU A 262 -13.30 39.29 -8.15
CA GLU A 262 -13.30 37.87 -8.49
C GLU A 262 -12.24 37.09 -7.72
N ALA A 263 -11.01 37.61 -7.64
CA ALA A 263 -9.92 36.99 -6.87
C ALA A 263 -10.21 36.98 -5.36
N LEU A 264 -10.88 38.01 -4.83
CA LEU A 264 -11.32 38.05 -3.44
C LEU A 264 -12.35 36.96 -3.12
N LEU A 265 -13.38 36.81 -3.96
CA LEU A 265 -14.41 35.78 -3.79
C LEU A 265 -13.80 34.37 -3.88
N LYS A 266 -12.93 34.14 -4.87
CA LYS A 266 -12.26 32.85 -5.04
C LYS A 266 -11.34 32.51 -3.87
N ARG A 267 -10.63 33.49 -3.31
CA ARG A 267 -9.81 33.28 -2.10
C ARG A 267 -10.65 32.92 -0.87
N TYR A 268 -11.84 33.50 -0.73
CA TYR A 268 -12.76 33.15 0.36
C TYR A 268 -13.18 31.67 0.27
N ASP A 269 -13.60 31.21 -0.91
CA ASP A 269 -13.99 29.81 -1.12
C ASP A 269 -12.82 28.84 -0.93
N LEU A 270 -11.63 29.19 -1.42
CA LEU A 270 -10.42 28.39 -1.23
C LEU A 270 -10.05 28.30 0.25
N ASN A 271 -10.16 29.40 1.01
CA ASN A 271 -9.85 29.39 2.44
C ASN A 271 -10.81 28.48 3.22
N LYS A 272 -12.09 28.46 2.86
CA LYS A 272 -13.07 27.54 3.43
C LYS A 272 -12.69 26.07 3.15
N GLN A 273 -12.37 25.73 1.90
CA GLN A 273 -11.95 24.38 1.52
C GLN A 273 -10.63 23.96 2.21
N ILE A 274 -9.69 24.90 2.37
CA ILE A 274 -8.44 24.69 3.12
C ILE A 274 -8.75 24.34 4.59
N GLY A 275 -9.68 25.06 5.21
CA GLY A 275 -10.15 24.77 6.56
C GLY A 275 -10.73 23.35 6.66
N GLU A 276 -11.68 23.01 5.80
CA GLU A 276 -12.31 21.69 5.75
C GLU A 276 -11.28 20.55 5.59
N LYS A 277 -10.23 20.75 4.78
CA LYS A 277 -9.15 19.76 4.62
C LYS A 277 -8.27 19.64 5.85
N LYS A 278 -7.98 20.73 6.56
CA LYS A 278 -7.23 20.68 7.82
C LYS A 278 -8.01 19.94 8.90
N ASP A 279 -9.29 20.24 9.04
CA ASP A 279 -10.18 19.58 10.01
C ASP A 279 -10.28 18.07 9.71
N ALA A 280 -10.35 17.68 8.43
CA ALA A 280 -10.34 16.27 8.03
C ALA A 280 -9.03 15.54 8.38
N ILE A 281 -7.87 16.19 8.20
CA ILE A 281 -6.57 15.63 8.59
C ILE A 281 -6.49 15.48 10.11
N GLU A 282 -6.92 16.50 10.86
CA GLU A 282 -6.91 16.46 12.33
C GLU A 282 -7.81 15.35 12.86
N TYR A 283 -9.03 15.22 12.32
CA TYR A 283 -9.94 14.14 12.66
C TYR A 283 -9.31 12.77 12.38
N LEU A 284 -8.70 12.60 11.21
CA LEU A 284 -8.03 11.37 10.83
C LEU A 284 -6.89 11.02 11.80
N ASP A 285 -6.02 11.98 12.11
CA ASP A 285 -4.89 11.82 13.03
C ASP A 285 -5.37 11.45 14.45
N VAL A 286 -6.34 12.17 15.00
CA VAL A 286 -6.94 11.86 16.33
C VAL A 286 -7.56 10.46 16.33
N SER A 287 -8.26 10.10 15.26
CA SER A 287 -8.92 8.79 15.17
C SER A 287 -7.94 7.63 15.06
N TRP A 288 -6.80 7.86 14.41
CA TRP A 288 -5.72 6.89 14.31
C TRP A 288 -5.01 6.71 15.65
N GLU A 289 -4.74 7.78 16.39
CA GLU A 289 -4.15 7.68 17.73
C GLU A 289 -5.02 6.88 18.70
N ALA A 290 -6.33 7.11 18.68
CA ALA A 290 -7.28 6.33 19.45
C ALA A 290 -7.20 4.84 19.08
N LYS A 291 -7.14 4.51 17.79
CA LYS A 291 -6.98 3.14 17.31
C LYS A 291 -5.68 2.50 17.79
N ARG A 292 -4.55 3.24 17.75
CA ARG A 292 -3.25 2.75 18.24
C ARG A 292 -3.27 2.41 19.73
N LEU A 293 -3.87 3.29 20.54
CA LEU A 293 -4.00 3.05 21.98
C LEU A 293 -4.91 1.84 22.26
N ILE A 294 -5.99 1.68 21.51
CA ILE A 294 -6.86 0.49 21.63
C ILE A 294 -6.09 -0.78 21.29
N ILE A 295 -5.33 -0.82 20.17
CA ILE A 295 -4.50 -1.97 19.81
C ILE A 295 -3.53 -2.31 20.95
N GLN A 296 -2.86 -1.30 21.51
CA GLN A 296 -1.94 -1.50 22.63
C GLN A 296 -2.64 -2.16 23.84
N TYR A 297 -3.84 -1.70 24.21
CA TYR A 297 -4.59 -2.29 25.32
C TYR A 297 -5.18 -3.67 24.98
N GLU A 298 -5.63 -3.89 23.74
CA GLU A 298 -6.08 -5.21 23.25
C GLU A 298 -4.95 -6.23 23.29
N ASP A 299 -3.73 -5.82 22.95
CA ASP A 299 -2.55 -6.68 23.04
C ASP A 299 -2.23 -7.00 24.50
N MET A 300 -2.35 -6.03 25.42
CA MET A 300 -2.25 -6.30 26.86
C MET A 300 -3.33 -7.30 27.34
N LEU A 301 -4.55 -7.24 26.81
CA LEU A 301 -5.62 -8.20 27.16
C LEU A 301 -5.36 -9.61 26.64
N LYS A 302 -4.79 -9.77 25.44
CA LYS A 302 -4.44 -11.10 24.87
C LYS A 302 -3.40 -11.85 25.69
N GLN A 303 -2.69 -11.12 26.54
CA GLN A 303 -1.57 -11.63 27.29
C GLN A 303 -1.94 -12.02 28.72
N LEU A 304 -3.11 -11.61 29.21
CA LEU A 304 -3.66 -11.96 30.53
C LEU A 304 -4.45 -13.27 30.47
#